data_AF-A0A976PDQ9-F1
#
_entry.id   AF-A0A976PDQ9-F1
#
_cell.length_a   1.000
_cell.length_b   1.000
_cell.length_c   1.000
_cell.angle_alpha   90.00
_cell.angle_beta   90.00
_cell.angle_gamma   90.00
#
_symmetry.space_group_name_H-M   'P 1'
#
loop_
_entity.id
_entity.type
_entity.pdbx_description
1 polymer ?
#
loop_
_entity_poly.entity_id
_entity_poly.type
_entity_poly.pdbx_seq_one_letter_code
_entity_poly.pdbx_strand_id
1 'polypeptide(L)'
;MNPQDPLAQLRDIHLPEAVGWWPPAPGWWLLTLLVLLASYYLVRFLVRNYRNNCYRREAFACLETMAQQPEESLTDQCHALLMLLRRTAKTAYPGFGLESERVPDMLDRMNHACRKPVFDESLQQTLGDQLYRADANLPPSCLIQLAEGTRRWIKQHRRGASC
;
A
#
# COMPACT_ATOMS: atom_id res chain seq x y z
N MET A 1 -86.13 7.99 45.78
CA MET A 1 -84.90 8.76 46.12
C MET A 1 -83.81 7.73 46.38
N ASN A 2 -83.07 7.34 45.33
CA ASN A 2 -81.96 6.39 45.45
C ASN A 2 -80.66 7.22 45.61
N PRO A 3 -79.80 6.91 46.59
CA PRO A 3 -78.64 7.71 46.94
C PRO A 3 -77.63 7.71 45.80
N GLN A 4 -76.99 8.85 45.59
CA GLN A 4 -76.00 9.07 44.54
C GLN A 4 -74.88 8.02 44.66
N ASP A 5 -74.75 7.19 43.62
CA ASP A 5 -73.73 6.15 43.50
C ASP A 5 -72.33 6.79 43.46
N PRO A 6 -71.50 6.64 44.51
CA PRO A 6 -70.19 7.31 44.60
C PRO A 6 -69.16 6.72 43.61
N LEU A 7 -69.52 5.64 42.90
CA LEU A 7 -68.70 4.99 41.89
C LEU A 7 -68.79 5.66 40.51
N ALA A 8 -69.82 6.48 40.26
CA ALA A 8 -69.93 7.27 39.02
C ALA A 8 -68.89 8.39 38.91
N GLN A 9 -68.12 8.62 39.98
CA GLN A 9 -67.07 9.63 40.09
C GLN A 9 -65.66 9.01 40.05
N LEU A 10 -65.52 7.74 39.63
CA LEU A 10 -64.23 7.21 39.22
C LEU A 10 -63.88 7.80 37.85
N ARG A 11 -63.24 8.95 37.91
CA ARG A 11 -62.64 9.65 36.78
C ARG A 11 -61.59 8.73 36.15
N ASP A 12 -61.78 8.38 34.88
CA ASP A 12 -60.82 7.62 34.08
C ASP A 12 -59.40 8.15 34.32
N ILE A 13 -58.53 7.29 34.82
CA ILE A 13 -57.10 7.58 34.91
C ILE A 13 -56.59 7.58 33.48
N HIS A 14 -56.42 8.78 32.92
CA HIS A 14 -55.66 8.96 31.69
C HIS A 14 -54.22 8.55 31.98
N LEU A 15 -53.84 7.35 31.52
CA LEU A 15 -52.43 6.98 31.39
C LEU A 15 -51.76 8.02 30.49
N PRO A 16 -50.57 8.54 30.84
CA PRO A 16 -49.83 9.36 29.90
C PRO A 16 -49.57 8.50 28.66
N GLU A 17 -49.96 9.02 27.50
CA GLU A 17 -49.62 8.41 26.21
C GLU A 17 -48.13 8.06 26.26
N ALA A 18 -47.81 6.78 25.98
CA ALA A 18 -46.45 6.27 26.02
C ALA A 18 -45.57 7.24 25.24
N VAL A 19 -44.59 7.85 25.94
CA VAL A 19 -43.74 8.92 25.40
C VAL A 19 -43.27 8.49 24.03
N GLY A 20 -43.88 9.10 23.00
CA GLY A 20 -43.54 8.81 21.62
C GLY A 20 -42.04 9.02 21.50
N TRP A 21 -41.33 7.99 21.06
CA TRP A 21 -39.88 7.91 20.87
C TRP A 21 -39.35 8.93 19.81
N TRP A 22 -40.03 10.04 19.61
CA TRP A 22 -39.89 10.99 18.52
C TRP A 22 -39.21 12.29 18.97
N PRO A 23 -38.49 12.99 18.09
CA PRO A 23 -37.45 12.47 17.21
C PRO A 23 -36.12 12.35 18.00
N PRO A 24 -35.15 11.54 17.57
CA PRO A 24 -33.80 11.67 18.10
C PRO A 24 -33.41 13.14 17.95
N ALA A 25 -33.16 13.82 19.07
CA ALA A 25 -32.86 15.25 19.10
C ALA A 25 -31.88 15.59 17.96
N PRO A 26 -32.01 16.73 17.26
CA PRO A 26 -31.29 17.01 16.02
C PRO A 26 -29.75 16.84 16.11
N GLY A 27 -29.18 16.83 17.33
CA GLY A 27 -27.80 16.45 17.59
C GLY A 27 -27.37 15.04 17.16
N TRP A 28 -28.30 14.08 17.01
CA TRP A 28 -27.97 12.75 16.49
C TRP A 28 -27.57 12.80 15.02
N TRP A 29 -28.14 13.69 14.23
CA TRP A 29 -27.73 13.89 12.83
C TRP A 29 -26.31 14.44 12.74
N LEU A 30 -25.94 15.33 13.66
CA LEU A 30 -24.56 15.80 13.80
C LEU A 30 -23.62 14.64 14.20
N LEU A 31 -24.04 13.78 15.11
CA LEU A 31 -23.26 12.63 15.55
C LEU A 31 -23.08 11.61 14.42
N THR A 32 -24.14 11.28 13.68
CA THR A 32 -24.05 10.36 12.53
C THR A 32 -23.18 10.94 11.42
N LEU A 33 -23.29 12.24 11.13
CA LEU A 33 -22.41 12.93 10.18
C LEU A 33 -20.93 12.85 10.63
N LEU A 34 -20.66 13.10 11.92
CA LEU A 34 -19.31 13.05 12.48
C LEU A 34 -18.74 11.62 12.41
N VAL A 35 -19.53 10.60 12.74
CA VAL A 35 -19.14 9.20 12.62
C VAL A 35 -18.90 8.79 11.17
N LEU A 36 -19.71 9.27 10.23
CA LEU A 36 -19.49 9.04 8.80
C LEU A 36 -18.20 9.68 8.30
N LEU A 37 -17.93 10.93 8.69
CA LEU A 37 -16.66 11.60 8.38
C LEU A 37 -15.47 10.86 8.98
N ALA A 38 -15.53 10.52 10.27
CA ALA A 38 -14.47 9.81 10.97
C ALA A 38 -14.20 8.44 10.32
N SER A 39 -15.25 7.67 10.02
CA SER A 39 -15.12 6.38 9.35
C SER A 39 -14.58 6.52 7.93
N TYR A 40 -15.01 7.52 7.16
CA TYR A 40 -14.47 7.83 5.84
C TYR A 40 -12.96 8.13 5.90
N TYR A 41 -12.54 9.01 6.81
CA TYR A 41 -11.12 9.33 6.99
C TYR A 41 -10.32 8.12 7.46
N LEU A 42 -10.86 7.33 8.39
CA LEU A 42 -10.21 6.13 8.91
C LEU A 42 -10.04 5.07 7.81
N VAL A 43 -11.11 4.77 7.05
CA VAL A 43 -11.04 3.84 5.92
C VAL A 43 -10.06 4.33 4.89
N ARG A 44 -10.09 5.62 4.53
CA ARG A 44 -9.14 6.20 3.57
C ARG A 44 -7.69 6.07 4.07
N PHE A 45 -7.44 6.32 5.36
CA PHE A 45 -6.12 6.17 5.98
C PHE A 45 -5.66 4.70 5.98
N LEU A 46 -6.53 3.78 6.39
CA LEU A 46 -6.25 2.34 6.42
C LEU A 46 -6.02 1.80 5.01
N VAL A 47 -6.84 2.14 4.02
CA VAL A 47 -6.66 1.73 2.63
C VAL A 47 -5.36 2.30 2.06
N ARG A 48 -5.01 3.56 2.37
CA ARG A 48 -3.73 4.15 1.96
C ARG A 48 -2.56 3.38 2.56
N ASN A 49 -2.62 3.06 3.85
CA ASN A 49 -1.58 2.31 4.54
C ASN A 49 -1.49 0.85 4.05
N TYR A 50 -2.62 0.20 3.83
CA TYR A 50 -2.71 -1.17 3.33
C TYR A 50 -2.20 -1.28 1.90
N ARG A 51 -2.66 -0.39 0.99
CA ARG A 51 -2.13 -0.31 -0.38
C ARG A 51 -0.64 -0.01 -0.38
N ASN A 52 -0.11 0.73 0.60
CA ASN A 52 1.31 0.98 0.74
C ASN A 52 2.12 -0.26 1.17
N ASN A 53 1.50 -1.25 1.78
CA ASN A 53 2.16 -2.48 2.21
C ASN A 53 1.90 -3.67 1.28
N CYS A 54 0.79 -3.68 0.53
CA CYS A 54 0.45 -4.77 -0.39
C CYS A 54 1.47 -4.91 -1.52
N TYR A 55 1.82 -3.80 -2.20
CA TYR A 55 2.81 -3.84 -3.28
C TYR A 55 4.20 -4.26 -2.77
N ARG A 56 4.55 -3.88 -1.52
CA ARG A 56 5.81 -4.30 -0.89
C ARG A 56 5.80 -5.80 -0.65
N ARG A 57 4.70 -6.33 -0.13
CA ARG A 57 4.52 -7.77 0.10
C ARG A 57 4.58 -8.57 -1.21
N GLU A 58 3.92 -8.09 -2.27
CA GLU A 58 3.99 -8.75 -3.59
C GLU A 58 5.41 -8.75 -4.15
N ALA A 59 6.12 -7.62 -4.06
CA ALA A 59 7.51 -7.54 -4.49
C ALA A 59 8.42 -8.49 -3.69
N PHE A 60 8.22 -8.58 -2.37
CA PHE A 60 8.93 -9.51 -1.51
C PHE A 60 8.62 -10.98 -1.82
N ALA A 61 7.34 -11.31 -2.01
CA ALA A 61 6.93 -12.66 -2.36
C ALA A 61 7.54 -13.10 -3.70
N CYS A 62 7.56 -12.20 -4.70
CA CYS A 62 8.16 -12.49 -6.00
C CYS A 62 9.69 -12.69 -5.91
N LEU A 63 10.39 -11.90 -5.08
CA LEU A 63 11.81 -12.13 -4.79
C LEU A 63 12.06 -13.51 -4.17
N GLU A 64 11.24 -13.91 -3.19
CA GLU A 64 11.38 -15.23 -2.56
C GLU A 64 11.07 -16.37 -3.53
N THR A 65 10.06 -16.22 -4.39
CA THR A 65 9.77 -17.20 -5.45
C THR A 65 10.95 -17.34 -6.42
N MET A 66 11.54 -16.23 -6.86
CA MET A 66 12.72 -16.25 -7.74
C MET A 66 13.93 -16.89 -7.05
N ALA A 67 14.14 -16.67 -5.75
CA ALA A 67 15.22 -17.30 -5.00
C ALA A 67 15.03 -18.82 -4.81
N GLN A 68 13.78 -19.31 -4.91
CA GLN A 68 13.44 -20.73 -4.79
C GLN A 68 13.48 -21.48 -6.12
N GLN A 69 13.51 -20.79 -7.25
CA GLN A 69 13.67 -21.41 -8.57
C GLN A 69 15.16 -21.45 -8.92
N PRO A 70 15.79 -22.63 -8.95
CA PRO A 70 17.15 -22.75 -9.44
C PRO A 70 17.13 -22.60 -10.96
N GLU A 71 17.27 -21.38 -11.47
CA GLU A 71 17.56 -21.17 -12.89
C GLU A 71 19.01 -21.56 -13.18
N GLU A 72 19.24 -22.18 -14.33
CA GLU A 72 20.55 -22.71 -14.72
C GLU A 72 21.61 -21.62 -14.99
N SER A 73 21.18 -20.38 -15.25
CA SER A 73 22.07 -19.26 -15.60
C SER A 73 21.93 -18.08 -14.63
N LEU A 74 23.07 -17.60 -14.12
CA LEU A 74 23.13 -16.40 -13.27
C LEU A 74 22.62 -15.14 -14.01
N THR A 75 22.79 -15.11 -15.33
CA THR A 75 22.36 -14.00 -16.20
C THR A 75 20.84 -13.87 -16.23
N ASP A 76 20.14 -15.00 -16.33
CA ASP A 76 18.68 -15.03 -16.38
C ASP A 76 18.07 -14.59 -15.04
N GLN A 77 18.66 -15.04 -13.92
CA GLN A 77 18.27 -14.58 -12.59
C GLN A 77 18.47 -13.08 -12.40
N CYS A 78 19.58 -12.52 -12.89
CA CYS A 78 19.82 -11.06 -12.85
C CYS A 78 18.80 -10.30 -13.71
N HIS A 79 18.47 -10.81 -14.90
CA HIS A 79 17.43 -10.25 -15.76
C HIS A 79 16.05 -10.27 -15.09
N ALA A 80 15.70 -11.39 -14.46
CA ALA A 80 14.44 -11.57 -13.74
C ALA A 80 14.32 -10.56 -12.57
N LEU A 81 15.38 -10.40 -11.79
CA LEU A 81 15.46 -9.41 -10.71
C LEU A 81 15.31 -7.98 -11.23
N LEU A 82 15.98 -7.62 -12.33
CA LEU A 82 15.87 -6.30 -12.95
C LEU A 82 14.46 -6.03 -13.50
N MET A 83 13.83 -7.03 -14.12
CA MET A 83 12.45 -6.95 -14.59
C MET A 83 11.47 -6.72 -13.44
N LEU A 84 11.64 -7.45 -12.33
CA LEU A 84 10.86 -7.26 -11.11
C LEU A 84 11.06 -5.86 -10.54
N LEU A 85 12.31 -5.40 -10.47
CA LEU A 85 12.66 -4.06 -10.00
C LEU A 85 12.02 -2.99 -10.88
N ARG A 86 12.06 -3.13 -12.21
CA ARG A 86 11.45 -2.17 -13.16
C ARG A 86 9.92 -2.15 -13.04
N ARG A 87 9.28 -3.32 -12.92
CA ARG A 87 7.83 -3.43 -12.71
C ARG A 87 7.41 -2.78 -11.38
N THR A 88 8.15 -3.05 -10.30
CA THR A 88 7.87 -2.46 -8.99
C THR A 88 8.09 -0.94 -9.00
N ALA A 89 9.15 -0.46 -9.66
CA ALA A 89 9.42 0.97 -9.84
C ALA A 89 8.31 1.68 -10.63
N LYS A 90 7.86 1.12 -11.76
CA LYS A 90 6.74 1.66 -12.55
C LYS A 90 5.44 1.74 -11.74
N THR A 91 5.21 0.75 -10.86
CA THR A 91 4.01 0.71 -10.00
C THR A 91 4.11 1.70 -8.82
N ALA A 92 5.33 1.95 -8.32
CA ALA A 92 5.58 2.94 -7.28
C ALA A 92 5.54 4.37 -7.83
N TYR A 93 6.01 4.58 -9.07
CA TYR A 93 6.16 5.87 -9.73
C TYR A 93 5.62 5.84 -11.18
N PRO A 94 4.31 6.10 -11.38
CA PRO A 94 3.72 6.07 -12.73
C PRO A 94 4.23 7.16 -13.68
N GLY A 95 4.88 8.21 -13.16
CA GLY A 95 5.52 9.28 -13.95
C GLY A 95 7.01 9.10 -14.20
N PHE A 96 7.62 8.01 -13.72
CA PHE A 96 9.02 7.71 -14.00
C PHE A 96 9.13 7.12 -15.41
N GLY A 97 9.73 7.87 -16.34
CA GLY A 97 9.93 7.51 -17.76
C GLY A 97 10.98 6.41 -17.99
N LEU A 98 10.88 5.30 -17.25
CA LEU A 98 11.87 4.21 -17.21
C LEU A 98 11.86 3.33 -18.47
N GLU A 99 11.04 3.60 -19.48
CA GLU A 99 10.77 2.66 -20.58
C GLU A 99 11.88 2.62 -21.64
N SER A 100 12.67 3.68 -21.80
CA SER A 100 13.71 3.77 -22.84
C SER A 100 15.14 3.80 -22.30
N GLU A 101 15.32 3.62 -20.99
CA GLU A 101 16.60 3.81 -20.34
C GLU A 101 17.39 2.52 -20.15
N ARG A 102 18.72 2.65 -20.29
CA ARG A 102 19.67 1.58 -20.00
C ARG A 102 19.61 1.26 -18.51
N VAL A 103 19.94 0.02 -18.17
CA VAL A 103 19.98 -0.48 -16.79
C VAL A 103 20.74 0.46 -15.83
N PRO A 104 21.97 0.95 -16.13
CA PRO A 104 22.68 1.86 -15.23
C PRO A 104 21.92 3.18 -14.98
N ASP A 105 21.40 3.82 -16.02
CA ASP A 105 20.67 5.10 -15.92
C ASP A 105 19.35 4.95 -15.14
N MET A 106 18.72 3.78 -15.24
CA MET A 106 17.55 3.43 -14.44
C MET A 106 17.93 3.28 -12.96
N LEU A 107 19.00 2.53 -12.65
CA LEU A 107 19.43 2.28 -11.27
C LEU A 107 19.89 3.57 -10.57
N ASP A 108 20.57 4.46 -11.29
CA ASP A 108 20.98 5.76 -10.78
C ASP A 108 19.77 6.65 -10.43
N ARG A 109 18.76 6.68 -11.30
CA ARG A 109 17.48 7.33 -10.99
C ARG A 109 16.76 6.74 -9.79
N MET A 110 16.85 5.43 -9.62
CA MET A 110 16.30 4.75 -8.45
C MET A 110 17.06 5.11 -7.16
N ASN A 111 18.37 5.37 -7.24
CA ASN A 111 19.16 5.91 -6.14
C ASN A 111 18.70 7.32 -5.76
N HIS A 112 18.35 8.18 -6.72
CA HIS A 112 17.79 9.51 -6.44
C HIS A 112 16.44 9.47 -5.71
N ALA A 113 15.65 8.40 -5.87
CA ALA A 113 14.41 8.18 -5.12
C ALA A 113 14.67 7.73 -3.66
N CYS A 114 15.92 7.44 -3.30
CA CYS A 114 16.35 7.05 -1.96
C CYS A 114 17.22 8.13 -1.31
N ARG A 115 17.21 8.19 0.02
CA ARG A 115 18.07 9.13 0.79
C ARG A 115 19.55 8.75 0.77
N LYS A 116 19.85 7.48 0.50
CA LYS A 116 21.18 6.91 0.37
C LYS A 116 21.23 6.08 -0.91
N PRO A 117 22.33 6.11 -1.67
CA PRO A 117 22.50 5.23 -2.81
C PRO A 117 22.42 3.77 -2.32
N VAL A 118 21.55 2.99 -2.97
CA VAL A 118 21.30 1.60 -2.64
C VAL A 118 22.07 0.67 -3.59
N PHE A 119 22.25 1.12 -4.83
CA PHE A 119 23.02 0.44 -5.87
C PHE A 119 24.36 1.12 -6.04
N ASP A 120 25.45 0.38 -5.86
CA ASP A 120 26.81 0.88 -6.06
C ASP A 120 27.10 1.10 -7.55
N GLU A 121 27.91 2.11 -7.88
CA GLU A 121 28.24 2.49 -9.26
C GLU A 121 28.94 1.35 -10.04
N SER A 122 29.78 0.57 -9.35
CA SER A 122 30.43 -0.62 -9.92
C SER A 122 29.43 -1.71 -10.31
N LEU A 123 28.36 -1.88 -9.54
CA LEU A 123 27.27 -2.83 -9.84
C LEU A 123 26.48 -2.37 -11.07
N GLN A 124 26.19 -1.06 -11.17
CA GLN A 124 25.49 -0.47 -12.30
C GLN A 124 26.26 -0.67 -13.62
N GLN A 125 27.57 -0.42 -13.61
CA GLN A 125 28.43 -0.60 -14.78
C GLN A 125 28.57 -2.08 -15.15
N THR A 126 28.79 -2.96 -14.17
CA THR A 126 28.92 -4.41 -14.40
C THR A 126 27.64 -5.00 -15.00
N LEU A 127 26.46 -4.61 -14.49
CA LEU A 127 25.17 -5.02 -15.06
C LEU A 127 24.92 -4.42 -16.44
N GLY A 128 25.32 -3.16 -16.67
CA GLY A 128 25.20 -2.53 -17.98
C GLY A 128 26.01 -3.22 -19.07
N ASP A 129 27.24 -3.63 -18.75
CA ASP A 129 28.17 -4.21 -19.74
C ASP A 129 28.04 -5.73 -19.90
N GLN A 130 27.81 -6.46 -18.80
CA GLN A 130 27.82 -7.93 -18.83
C GLN A 130 26.48 -8.52 -19.26
N LEU A 131 25.36 -7.88 -18.93
CA LEU A 131 24.02 -8.44 -19.16
C LEU A 131 23.64 -8.49 -20.64
N TYR A 132 24.26 -7.65 -21.49
CA TYR A 132 24.04 -7.63 -22.94
C TYR A 132 25.09 -8.43 -23.73
N ARG A 133 26.08 -9.05 -23.06
CA ARG A 133 27.08 -9.91 -23.72
C ARG A 133 26.55 -11.34 -23.80
N ALA A 134 26.79 -11.97 -24.95
CA ALA A 134 26.42 -13.38 -25.17
C ALA A 134 27.20 -14.36 -24.27
N ASP A 135 28.36 -13.95 -23.74
CA ASP A 135 29.21 -14.74 -22.85
C ASP A 135 29.39 -13.99 -21.51
N ALA A 136 28.27 -13.75 -20.85
CA ALA A 136 28.20 -12.96 -19.63
C ALA A 136 28.84 -13.73 -18.45
N ASN A 137 30.04 -13.32 -18.04
CA ASN A 137 30.68 -13.83 -16.83
C ASN A 137 30.29 -12.95 -15.64
N LEU A 138 29.10 -13.20 -15.10
CA LEU A 138 28.58 -12.49 -13.94
C LEU A 138 29.10 -13.14 -12.65
N PRO A 139 29.85 -12.42 -11.80
CA PRO A 139 30.26 -12.95 -10.51
C PRO A 139 29.01 -13.18 -9.65
N PRO A 140 28.94 -14.27 -8.88
CA PRO A 140 27.77 -14.58 -8.04
C PRO A 140 27.51 -13.51 -6.96
N SER A 141 28.52 -12.72 -6.61
CA SER A 141 28.38 -11.56 -5.73
C SER A 141 27.49 -10.46 -6.32
N CYS A 142 27.44 -10.31 -7.65
CA CYS A 142 26.61 -9.32 -8.35
C CYS A 142 25.12 -9.58 -8.09
N LEU A 143 24.70 -10.84 -8.20
CA LEU A 143 23.32 -11.25 -7.95
C LEU A 143 22.92 -10.97 -6.50
N ILE A 144 23.79 -11.29 -5.54
CA ILE A 144 23.55 -11.04 -4.11
C ILE A 144 23.42 -9.55 -3.85
N GLN A 145 24.32 -8.73 -4.40
CA GLN A 145 24.27 -7.26 -4.27
C GLN A 145 23.00 -6.67 -4.89
N LEU A 146 22.59 -7.18 -6.07
CA LEU A 146 21.37 -6.74 -6.75
C LEU A 146 20.11 -7.13 -5.95
N ALA A 147 20.04 -8.36 -5.44
CA ALA A 147 18.92 -8.82 -4.63
C ALA A 147 18.81 -8.03 -3.31
N GLU A 148 19.94 -7.80 -2.64
CA GLU A 148 19.97 -7.02 -1.41
C GLU A 148 19.70 -5.53 -1.64
N GLY A 149 20.21 -4.96 -2.74
CA GLY A 149 19.90 -3.62 -3.19
C GLY A 149 18.41 -3.47 -3.49
N THR A 150 17.82 -4.41 -4.21
CA THR A 150 16.37 -4.44 -4.49
C THR A 150 15.57 -4.50 -3.19
N ARG A 151 15.97 -5.35 -2.24
CA ARG A 151 15.35 -5.44 -0.92
C ARG A 151 15.44 -4.13 -0.13
N ARG A 152 16.60 -3.48 -0.12
CA ARG A 152 16.84 -2.19 0.54
C ARG A 152 16.00 -1.09 -0.11
N TRP A 153 15.95 -1.05 -1.44
CA TRP A 153 15.18 -0.08 -2.21
C TRP A 153 13.67 -0.24 -1.95
N ILE A 154 13.12 -1.46 -1.99
CA ILE A 154 11.71 -1.73 -1.68
C ILE A 154 11.35 -1.26 -0.25
N LYS A 155 12.26 -1.41 0.72
CA LYS A 155 12.04 -0.90 2.09
C LYS A 155 12.12 0.62 2.20
N GLN A 156 13.11 1.25 1.56
CA GLN A 156 13.47 2.65 1.79
C GLN A 156 12.83 3.65 0.81
N HIS A 157 12.40 3.23 -0.37
CA HIS A 157 11.81 4.16 -1.33
C HIS A 157 10.56 4.80 -0.71
N ARG A 158 10.59 6.14 -0.66
CA ARG A 158 9.44 6.94 -0.27
C ARG A 158 8.67 7.18 -1.56
N ARG A 159 7.47 6.61 -1.68
CA ARG A 159 6.54 6.98 -2.77
C ARG A 159 6.54 8.50 -2.85
N GLY A 160 7.05 9.03 -3.95
CA GLY A 160 7.03 10.46 -4.20
C GLY A 160 5.60 10.90 -4.04
N ALA A 161 5.35 11.82 -3.11
CA ALA A 161 4.14 12.61 -3.20
C ALA A 161 4.22 13.23 -4.59
N SER A 162 3.32 12.80 -5.46
CA SER A 162 3.03 13.45 -6.72
C SER A 162 3.07 14.96 -6.44
N CYS A 163 4.10 15.63 -6.94
CA CYS A 163 3.94 17.04 -7.24
C CYS A 163 2.97 17.13 -8.41
#